data_AF-A0A535T4I5-F1
#
_entry.id   AF-A0A535T4I5-F1
#
_cell.length_a   1.000
_cell.length_b   1.000
_cell.length_c   1.000
_cell.angle_alpha   90.00
_cell.angle_beta   90.00
_cell.angle_gamma   90.00
#
_symmetry.space_group_name_H-M   'P 1'
#
loop_
_entity.id
_entity.type
_entity.pdbx_description
1 polymer ?
#
loop_
_entity_poly.entity_id
_entity_poly.type
_entity_poly.pdbx_seq_one_letter_code
_entity_poly.pdbx_strand_id
1 'polypeptide(L)'
;MTKNLVAAQIPFGTEVSVIDHVVGITNVRNSGAAFGFAPAGATLFLVASVVVWIGLVAYVARNPIGEWSGVVLGLILGGNMGNGYDRIVHGTVTDFINFHFWPVFNVA
;
A
#
# COMPACT_ATOMS: atom_id res chain seq x y z
N MET A 1 -5.42 5.91 -8.05
CA MET A 1 -5.27 7.24 -8.70
C MET A 1 -3.95 7.91 -8.32
N THR A 2 -3.70 8.16 -7.04
CA THR A 2 -2.47 8.81 -6.53
C THR A 2 -1.18 8.15 -7.03
N LYS A 3 -1.11 6.81 -6.92
CA LYS A 3 0.03 6.02 -7.41
C LYS A 3 0.31 6.23 -8.90
N ASN A 4 -0.73 6.21 -9.74
CA ASN A 4 -0.58 6.41 -11.19
C ASN A 4 -0.12 7.83 -11.53
N LEU A 5 -0.60 8.84 -10.79
CA LEU A 5 -0.16 10.22 -10.96
C LEU A 5 1.32 10.37 -10.63
N VAL A 6 1.76 9.83 -9.49
CA VAL A 6 3.18 9.84 -9.10
C VAL A 6 4.03 9.11 -10.13
N ALA A 7 3.63 7.90 -10.53
CA ALA A 7 4.36 7.11 -11.51
C ALA A 7 4.49 7.79 -12.88
N ALA A 8 3.53 8.66 -13.24
CA ALA A 8 3.53 9.40 -14.50
C ALA A 8 4.32 10.72 -14.44
N GLN A 9 4.35 11.39 -13.28
CA GLN A 9 4.90 12.74 -13.15
C GLN A 9 6.29 12.80 -12.52
N ILE A 10 6.65 11.83 -11.68
CA ILE A 10 7.91 11.81 -10.95
C ILE A 10 8.78 10.69 -11.51
N PRO A 11 9.97 10.98 -12.05
CA PRO A 11 10.90 9.95 -12.52
C PRO A 11 11.19 8.90 -11.43
N PHE A 12 11.38 7.66 -11.85
CA PHE A 12 11.71 6.59 -10.90
C PHE A 12 13.00 6.88 -10.13
N GLY A 13 12.98 6.69 -8.81
CA GLY A 13 14.12 6.92 -7.93
C GLY A 13 14.41 8.39 -7.62
N THR A 14 13.60 9.33 -8.11
CA THR A 14 13.72 10.75 -7.76
C THR A 14 12.65 11.18 -6.76
N GLU A 15 12.84 12.37 -6.21
CA GLU A 15 11.97 12.96 -5.21
C GLU A 15 11.65 14.42 -5.52
N VAL A 16 10.44 14.83 -5.18
CA VAL A 16 10.01 16.23 -5.11
C VAL A 16 9.71 16.57 -3.65
N SER A 17 10.36 17.61 -3.12
CA SER A 17 10.08 18.05 -1.74
C SER A 17 8.73 18.78 -1.67
N VAL A 18 7.93 18.46 -0.65
CA VAL A 18 6.64 19.12 -0.35
C VAL A 18 6.80 20.05 0.84
N ILE A 19 7.48 19.57 1.89
CA ILE A 19 7.91 20.35 3.05
C ILE A 19 9.40 20.09 3.20
N ASP A 20 10.21 21.15 3.05
CA ASP A 20 11.66 21.06 3.06
C ASP A 20 12.17 20.19 4.22
N HIS A 21 12.89 19.12 3.88
CA HIS A 21 13.49 18.15 4.79
C HIS A 21 12.54 17.35 5.69
N VAL A 22 11.21 17.50 5.55
CA VAL A 22 10.22 16.79 6.38
C VAL A 22 9.38 15.82 5.57
N VAL A 23 8.85 16.27 4.42
CA VAL A 23 7.96 15.45 3.58
C VAL A 23 8.36 15.60 2.11
N GLY A 24 8.67 14.47 1.48
CA GLY A 24 8.89 14.33 0.05
C GLY A 24 7.88 13.41 -0.61
N ILE A 25 7.69 13.60 -1.91
CA ILE A 25 7.06 12.63 -2.79
C ILE A 25 8.16 11.97 -3.62
N THR A 26 8.51 10.74 -3.27
CA THR A 26 9.49 9.91 -4.00
C THR A 26 8.76 8.96 -4.94
N ASN A 27 9.38 8.46 -6.00
CA ASN A 27 8.83 7.35 -6.78
C ASN A 27 9.64 6.07 -6.56
N VAL A 28 9.14 5.17 -5.71
CA VAL A 28 9.77 3.88 -5.38
C VAL A 28 8.83 2.72 -5.69
N ARG A 29 9.41 1.60 -6.15
CA ARG A 29 8.70 0.34 -6.36
C ARG A 29 9.11 -0.66 -5.28
N ASN A 30 8.14 -1.15 -4.54
CA ASN A 30 8.34 -2.08 -3.45
C ASN A 30 7.91 -3.49 -3.85
N SER A 31 8.87 -4.38 -3.99
CA SER A 31 8.68 -5.81 -4.25
C SER A 31 8.51 -6.65 -2.98
N GLY A 32 8.73 -6.06 -1.80
CA GLY A 32 8.68 -6.72 -0.50
C GLY A 32 7.63 -6.13 0.46
N ALA A 33 7.90 -6.26 1.75
CA ALA A 33 7.19 -5.56 2.82
C ALA A 33 8.02 -4.35 3.29
N ALA A 34 7.40 -3.54 4.15
CA ALA A 34 8.11 -2.49 4.88
C ALA A 34 9.38 -3.05 5.57
N PHE A 35 10.38 -2.19 5.76
CA PHE A 35 11.68 -2.51 6.39
C PHE A 35 12.57 -3.50 5.61
N GLY A 36 12.34 -3.70 4.31
CA GLY A 36 13.19 -4.57 3.48
C GLY A 36 12.97 -6.06 3.72
N PHE A 37 11.87 -6.43 4.40
CA PHE A 37 11.53 -7.83 4.63
C PHE A 37 11.02 -8.49 3.34
N ALA A 38 11.52 -9.69 3.06
CA ALA A 38 11.23 -10.49 1.85
C ALA A 38 11.29 -9.66 0.54
N PRO A 39 12.47 -9.23 0.08
CA PRO A 39 12.65 -8.39 -1.12
C PRO A 39 12.09 -9.00 -2.42
N ALA A 40 11.91 -10.32 -2.48
CA ALA A 40 11.25 -11.05 -3.56
C ALA A 40 9.90 -11.65 -3.12
N GLY A 41 9.27 -11.06 -2.11
CA GLY A 41 8.06 -11.55 -1.47
C GLY A 41 6.76 -11.14 -2.17
N ALA A 42 6.80 -10.50 -3.35
CA ALA A 42 5.60 -10.00 -4.02
C ALA A 42 4.48 -11.04 -4.13
N THR A 43 4.80 -12.26 -4.54
CA THR A 43 3.85 -13.38 -4.60
C THR A 43 3.34 -13.78 -3.21
N LEU A 44 4.23 -13.86 -2.21
CA LEU A 44 3.85 -14.17 -0.82
C LEU A 44 2.86 -13.12 -0.29
N PHE A 45 3.14 -11.84 -0.50
CA PHE A 45 2.27 -10.75 -0.05
C PHE A 45 0.96 -10.67 -0.82
N LEU A 46 0.95 -11.04 -2.10
CA LEU A 46 -0.29 -11.18 -2.86
C LEU A 46 -1.15 -12.29 -2.29
N VAL A 47 -0.59 -13.48 -2.03
CA VAL A 47 -1.30 -14.61 -1.40
C VAL A 47 -1.83 -14.20 -0.03
N ALA A 48 -1.00 -13.58 0.80
CA ALA A 48 -1.43 -13.08 2.11
C ALA A 48 -2.56 -12.05 1.99
N SER A 49 -2.51 -11.16 1.00
CA SER A 49 -3.58 -10.17 0.75
C SER A 49 -4.89 -10.85 0.40
N VAL A 50 -4.89 -11.86 -0.47
CA VAL A 50 -6.09 -12.64 -0.82
C VAL A 50 -6.66 -13.36 0.41
N VAL A 51 -5.81 -13.97 1.25
CA VAL A 51 -6.25 -14.63 2.49
C VAL A 51 -6.90 -13.64 3.45
N VAL A 52 -6.26 -12.49 3.70
CA VAL A 52 -6.80 -11.44 4.56
C VAL A 52 -8.10 -10.89 4.01
N TRP A 53 -8.18 -10.63 2.70
CA TRP A 53 -9.39 -10.15 2.06
C TRP A 53 -10.57 -11.10 2.27
N ILE A 54 -10.40 -12.39 1.94
CA ILE A 54 -11.44 -13.40 2.11
C ILE A 54 -11.83 -13.50 3.59
N GLY A 55 -10.85 -13.55 4.49
CA GLY A 55 -11.07 -13.62 5.93
C GLY A 55 -11.86 -12.42 6.48
N LEU A 56 -11.53 -11.21 6.04
CA LEU A 56 -12.21 -9.99 6.50
C LEU A 56 -13.66 -9.95 6.01
N VAL A 57 -13.90 -10.25 4.73
CA VAL A 57 -15.25 -10.32 4.16
C VAL A 57 -16.08 -11.40 4.87
N ALA A 58 -15.48 -12.57 5.08
CA ALA A 58 -16.08 -13.68 5.82
C ALA A 58 -16.43 -13.31 7.27
N TYR A 59 -15.60 -12.52 7.93
CA TYR A 59 -15.80 -12.06 9.30
C TYR A 59 -16.93 -11.03 9.38
N VAL A 60 -16.90 -10.01 8.52
CA VAL A 60 -17.94 -8.96 8.45
C VAL A 60 -19.30 -9.55 8.08
N ALA A 61 -19.34 -10.56 7.20
CA ALA A 61 -20.59 -11.21 6.81
C ALA A 61 -21.22 -12.07 7.93
N ARG A 62 -20.44 -12.50 8.93
CA ARG A 62 -20.90 -13.43 9.98
C ARG A 62 -21.11 -12.78 11.34
N ASN A 63 -20.60 -11.57 11.55
CA ASN A 63 -20.63 -10.91 12.85
C ASN A 63 -21.34 -9.57 12.74
N PRO A 64 -22.13 -9.16 13.75
CA PRO A 64 -22.60 -7.79 13.82
C PRO A 64 -21.39 -6.86 14.02
N ILE A 65 -21.23 -5.89 13.12
CA ILE A 65 -20.15 -4.91 13.16
C ILE A 65 -20.74 -3.55 13.50
N GLY A 66 -20.24 -2.88 14.54
CA GLY A 66 -20.61 -1.51 14.83
C GLY A 66 -20.10 -0.53 13.77
N GLU A 67 -20.76 0.61 13.59
CA GLU A 67 -20.48 1.57 12.52
C GLU A 67 -19.00 1.96 12.43
N TRP A 68 -18.39 2.33 13.56
CA TRP A 68 -16.97 2.69 13.63
C TRP A 68 -16.04 1.53 13.25
N SER A 69 -16.33 0.32 13.73
CA SER A 69 -15.57 -0.87 13.35
C SER A 69 -15.71 -1.17 11.86
N GLY A 70 -16.88 -0.94 11.28
CA GLY A 70 -17.15 -1.09 9.85
C GLY A 70 -16.29 -0.15 9.01
N VAL A 71 -16.18 1.12 9.42
CA VAL A 71 -15.31 2.11 8.77
C VAL A 71 -13.85 1.67 8.82
N VAL A 72 -13.35 1.29 9.99
CA VAL A 72 -11.95 0.85 10.16
C VAL A 72 -11.65 -0.40 9.33
N LEU A 73 -12.53 -1.40 9.35
CA LEU A 73 -12.38 -2.60 8.53
C LEU A 73 -12.44 -2.29 7.03
N GLY A 74 -13.29 -1.34 6.63
CA GLY A 74 -13.35 -0.84 5.26
C GLY A 74 -12.04 -0.18 4.81
N LEU A 75 -11.41 0.63 5.67
CA LEU A 75 -10.10 1.23 5.40
C LEU A 75 -8.99 0.18 5.27
N ILE A 76 -8.97 -0.81 6.18
CA ILE A 76 -8.03 -1.93 6.12
C ILE A 76 -8.20 -2.71 4.82
N LEU A 77 -9.46 -3.01 4.47
CA LEU A 77 -9.78 -3.75 3.26
C LEU A 77 -9.39 -2.96 2.00
N GLY A 78 -9.69 -1.66 1.95
CA GLY A 78 -9.32 -0.77 0.86
C GLY A 78 -7.82 -0.76 0.62
N GLY A 79 -7.03 -0.55 1.67
CA GLY A 79 -5.56 -0.56 1.56
C GLY A 79 -4.99 -1.93 1.16
N ASN A 80 -5.59 -3.02 1.63
CA ASN A 80 -5.23 -4.37 1.22
C ASN A 80 -5.48 -4.59 -0.29
N MET A 81 -6.68 -4.23 -0.77
CA MET A 81 -7.06 -4.37 -2.17
C MET A 81 -6.22 -3.47 -3.09
N GLY A 82 -5.97 -2.21 -2.70
CA GLY A 82 -5.16 -1.28 -3.48
C GLY A 82 -3.71 -1.76 -3.67
N ASN A 83 -3.12 -2.33 -2.63
CA ASN A 83 -1.78 -2.92 -2.71
C ASN A 83 -1.75 -4.30 -3.38
N GLY A 84 -2.84 -5.07 -3.28
CA GLY A 84 -3.01 -6.34 -3.98
C GLY A 84 -3.12 -6.13 -5.49
N TYR A 85 -3.90 -5.13 -5.92
CA TYR A 85 -4.05 -4.75 -7.32
C TYR A 85 -2.70 -4.41 -7.97
N ASP A 86 -1.89 -3.57 -7.33
CA ASP A 86 -0.56 -3.23 -7.84
C ASP A 86 0.32 -4.47 -8.04
N ARG A 87 0.28 -5.42 -7.10
CA ARG A 87 1.06 -6.67 -7.22
C ARG A 87 0.58 -7.55 -8.37
N ILE A 88 -0.72 -7.55 -8.68
CA ILE A 88 -1.26 -8.29 -9.83
C ILE A 88 -0.81 -7.65 -11.14
N VAL A 89 -0.90 -6.33 -11.25
CA VAL A 89 -0.67 -5.62 -12.52
C VAL A 89 0.81 -5.35 -12.78
N HIS A 90 1.56 -4.97 -11.74
CA HIS A 90 2.94 -4.48 -11.86
C HIS A 90 3.98 -5.37 -11.17
N GLY A 91 3.55 -6.41 -10.42
CA GLY A 91 4.44 -7.25 -9.62
C GLY A 91 5.08 -6.56 -8.41
N THR A 92 4.82 -5.26 -8.21
CA THR A 92 5.39 -4.42 -7.14
C THR A 92 4.36 -3.36 -6.75
N VAL A 93 4.51 -2.76 -5.57
CA VAL A 93 3.67 -1.65 -5.09
C VAL A 93 4.38 -0.32 -5.34
N THR A 94 3.64 0.68 -5.79
CA THR A 94 4.19 2.05 -5.91
C THR A 94 4.07 2.76 -4.56
N ASP A 95 5.22 3.02 -3.93
CA ASP A 95 5.37 3.79 -2.69
C ASP A 95 5.87 5.20 -3.00
N PHE A 96 5.35 6.20 -2.30
CA PHE A 96 5.68 7.60 -2.63
C PHE A 96 5.71 8.62 -1.51
N ILE A 97 5.05 8.40 -0.38
CA ILE A 97 5.09 9.33 0.76
C ILE A 97 6.37 9.06 1.54
N ASN A 98 7.28 10.04 1.54
CA ASN A 98 8.56 9.94 2.23
C ASN A 98 8.65 10.95 3.38
N PHE A 99 8.79 10.45 4.61
CA PHE A 99 9.05 11.29 5.79
C PHE A 99 10.53 11.33 6.20
N HIS A 100 11.42 10.69 5.43
CA HIS A 100 12.87 10.57 5.65
C HIS A 100 13.31 9.82 6.92
N PHE A 101 12.50 9.73 7.97
CA PHE A 101 12.75 8.92 9.17
C PHE A 101 11.95 7.61 9.21
N TRP A 102 11.03 7.40 8.25
CA TRP A 102 10.16 6.24 8.15
C TRP A 102 10.21 5.67 6.72
N PRO A 103 10.04 4.33 6.52
CA PRO A 103 10.00 3.75 5.18
C PRO A 103 8.96 4.42 4.29
N VAL A 104 9.31 4.64 3.02
CA VAL A 104 8.37 5.20 2.03
C VAL A 104 7.13 4.32 1.95
N PHE A 105 5.95 4.93 1.99
CA PHE A 105 4.68 4.23 1.95
C PHE A 105 3.74 4.91 0.96
N ASN A 106 2.51 4.41 0.86
CA ASN A 106 1.50 5.01 0.02
C ASN A 106 0.15 5.06 0.74
N VAL A 107 -0.81 5.73 0.12
CA VAL A 107 -2.18 5.83 0.63
C VAL A 107 -2.90 4.48 0.60
N ALA A 108 -2.56 3.66 -0.41
CA ALA A 108 -3.19 2.44 -0.91
C ALA A 108 -4.68 2.61 -1.21
#